data_AF-M2UAA3-F1
#
_entry.id   AF-M2UAA3-F1
#
_cell.length_a   1.000
_cell.length_b   1.000
_cell.length_c   1.000
_cell.angle_alpha   90.00
_cell.angle_beta   90.00
_cell.angle_gamma   90.00
#
_symmetry.space_group_name_H-M   'P 1'
#
loop_
_entity.id
_entity.type
_entity.pdbx_description
1 polymer ?
#
loop_
_entity_poly.entity_id
_entity_poly.type
_entity_poly.pdbx_seq_one_letter_code
_entity_poly.pdbx_strand_id
1 'polypeptide(L)'
;MQGQFRRSRLKHGSTWIPSACYDHTIAKYPGSNDDALYSESRGMALYPAFWDEELTQPATHHDVMSAAFDNVLSGDNITFWRNSTYHVIHCLYVWGLGTNALHRYLEGDQSVYVLSDGSSPQHTLHCSNYIFDYIHTSPPKNIRIIPRFDYCVGRDEKQEETVE
;
A
#
# COMPACT_ATOMS: atom_id res chain seq x y z
N MET A 1 21.34 -12.96 18.73
CA MET A 1 21.29 -12.84 17.25
C MET A 1 20.58 -11.54 16.91
N GLN A 2 21.31 -10.51 16.45
CA GLN A 2 20.72 -9.24 16.00
C GLN A 2 20.48 -9.34 14.48
N GLY A 3 19.21 -9.35 14.06
CA GLY A 3 18.84 -9.22 12.67
C GLY A 3 19.01 -7.77 12.22
N GLN A 4 19.78 -7.54 11.17
CA GLN A 4 19.93 -6.21 10.56
C GLN A 4 18.74 -6.00 9.63
N PHE A 5 17.84 -5.06 9.96
CA PHE A 5 16.83 -4.59 9.04
C PHE A 5 17.50 -3.79 7.93
N ARG A 6 17.51 -4.31 6.69
CA ARG A 6 17.97 -3.55 5.53
C ARG A 6 16.77 -2.90 4.85
N ARG A 7 16.89 -1.60 4.55
CA ARG A 7 16.02 -0.92 3.60
C ARG A 7 16.48 -1.33 2.21
N SER A 8 15.73 -2.19 1.52
CA SER A 8 16.00 -2.48 0.12
C SER A 8 15.60 -1.27 -0.72
N ARG A 9 16.59 -0.48 -1.17
CA ARG A 9 16.37 0.46 -2.29
C ARG A 9 16.47 -0.35 -3.57
N LEU A 10 15.34 -0.64 -4.20
CA LEU A 10 15.33 -1.19 -5.54
C LEU A 10 14.58 -0.31 -6.54
N LYS A 11 15.30 -0.14 -7.65
CA LYS A 11 15.10 0.54 -8.94
C LYS A 11 13.65 0.91 -9.30
N HIS A 12 13.47 2.21 -9.52
CA HIS A 12 12.49 2.89 -10.37
C HIS A 12 11.57 1.96 -11.19
N GLY A 13 10.51 1.52 -10.52
CA GLY A 13 9.32 0.93 -11.11
C GLY A 13 8.14 1.65 -10.48
N SER A 14 7.40 2.34 -11.33
CA SER A 14 6.17 3.10 -11.13
C SER A 14 5.05 2.27 -10.46
N THR A 15 5.21 2.01 -9.16
CA THR A 15 4.27 1.25 -8.34
C THR A 15 4.18 1.85 -6.94
N TRP A 16 2.95 2.03 -6.45
CA TRP A 16 2.61 2.49 -5.09
C TRP A 16 3.18 1.58 -3.98
N ILE A 17 3.61 0.37 -4.34
CA ILE A 17 4.16 -0.66 -3.45
C ILE A 17 5.47 -1.16 -4.06
N PRO A 18 6.59 -1.08 -3.35
CA PRO A 18 7.85 -1.61 -3.88
C PRO A 18 7.74 -3.10 -4.16
N SER A 19 8.40 -3.58 -5.22
CA SER A 19 8.31 -4.97 -5.68
C SER A 19 8.60 -6.02 -4.59
N ALA A 20 9.44 -5.69 -3.61
CA ALA A 20 9.76 -6.58 -2.49
C ALA A 20 8.57 -6.86 -1.55
N CYS A 21 7.60 -5.95 -1.45
CA CYS A 21 6.39 -6.10 -0.63
C CYS A 21 5.20 -6.61 -1.45
N TYR A 22 5.37 -6.73 -2.76
CA TYR A 22 4.27 -7.05 -3.63
C TYR A 22 3.96 -8.55 -3.57
N ASP A 23 2.68 -8.87 -3.33
CA ASP A 23 2.20 -10.24 -3.30
C ASP A 23 1.10 -10.46 -4.35
N HIS A 24 1.43 -11.23 -5.39
CA HIS A 24 0.51 -11.57 -6.47
C HIS A 24 -0.67 -12.42 -6.02
N THR A 25 -0.53 -13.18 -4.93
CA THR A 25 -1.60 -14.05 -4.42
C THR A 25 -2.65 -13.20 -3.71
N ILE A 26 -2.20 -12.23 -2.91
CA ILE A 26 -3.09 -11.26 -2.24
C ILE A 26 -3.73 -10.29 -3.24
N ALA A 27 -3.01 -9.91 -4.30
CA ALA A 27 -3.55 -9.03 -5.34
C ALA A 27 -4.72 -9.65 -6.12
N LYS A 28 -4.84 -10.98 -6.13
CA LYS A 28 -5.89 -11.73 -6.83
C LYS A 28 -7.10 -12.07 -5.97
N TYR A 29 -7.16 -11.63 -4.71
CA TYR A 29 -8.22 -12.04 -3.78
C TYR A 29 -9.61 -11.48 -4.17
N PRO A 30 -10.71 -12.24 -4.05
CA PRO A 30 -12.04 -11.78 -4.49
C PRO A 30 -12.52 -10.65 -3.58
N GLY A 31 -12.76 -9.48 -4.18
CA GLY A 31 -12.97 -8.21 -3.48
C GLY A 31 -11.96 -7.14 -3.92
N SER A 32 -10.77 -7.58 -4.33
CA SER A 32 -9.77 -6.79 -5.06
C SER A 32 -9.73 -7.18 -6.54
N ASN A 33 -10.88 -7.56 -7.15
CA ASN A 33 -10.99 -7.95 -8.55
C ASN A 33 -10.34 -6.89 -9.45
N ASP A 34 -9.04 -7.05 -9.71
CA ASP A 34 -8.28 -6.56 -10.83
C ASP A 34 -6.79 -6.51 -10.46
N ASP A 35 -5.94 -6.86 -11.43
CA ASP A 35 -4.54 -6.42 -11.54
C ASP A 35 -4.40 -4.86 -11.60
N ALA A 36 -5.40 -4.13 -11.14
CA ALA A 36 -5.52 -2.69 -11.23
C ALA A 36 -4.90 -1.97 -10.05
N LEU A 37 -4.94 -2.50 -8.83
CA LEU A 37 -4.12 -1.91 -7.77
C LEU A 37 -2.62 -2.00 -8.07
N TYR A 38 -2.24 -2.93 -8.97
CA TYR A 38 -0.87 -3.22 -9.32
C TYR A 38 -0.31 -2.32 -10.42
N SER A 39 -1.09 -1.99 -11.45
CA SER A 39 -0.64 -1.05 -12.47
C SER A 39 -1.19 0.34 -12.18
N GLU A 40 -0.29 1.30 -11.95
CA GLU A 40 -0.58 2.73 -11.73
C GLU A 40 -1.68 3.26 -12.68
N SER A 41 -1.63 2.85 -13.94
CA SER A 41 -2.59 3.24 -14.97
C SER A 41 -3.97 2.59 -14.83
N ARG A 42 -4.08 1.32 -14.38
CA ARG A 42 -5.39 0.67 -14.20
C ARG A 42 -6.02 1.00 -12.84
N GLY A 43 -5.23 1.17 -11.78
CA GLY A 43 -5.73 1.53 -10.46
C GLY A 43 -6.35 2.92 -10.43
N MET A 44 -5.70 3.86 -11.11
CA MET A 44 -6.27 5.18 -11.38
C MET A 44 -7.46 5.14 -12.35
N ALA A 45 -7.51 4.18 -13.29
CA ALA A 45 -8.64 4.05 -14.20
C ALA A 45 -9.89 3.48 -13.51
N LEU A 46 -9.73 2.54 -12.57
CA LEU A 46 -10.84 1.97 -11.80
C LEU A 46 -11.27 2.86 -10.64
N TYR A 47 -10.29 3.50 -10.00
CA TYR A 47 -10.48 4.38 -8.86
C TYR A 47 -9.79 5.72 -9.14
N PRO A 48 -10.42 6.61 -9.91
CA PRO A 48 -9.88 7.93 -10.16
C PRO A 48 -9.77 8.74 -8.87
N ALA A 49 -8.74 9.59 -8.82
CA ALA A 49 -8.59 10.62 -7.80
C ALA A 49 -9.21 11.93 -8.29
N PHE A 50 -9.69 12.75 -7.36
CA PHE A 50 -10.34 14.02 -7.63
C PHE A 50 -9.76 15.12 -6.75
N TRP A 51 -9.81 16.35 -7.23
CA TRP A 51 -9.41 17.53 -6.45
C TRP A 51 -10.49 17.94 -5.44
N ASP A 52 -11.75 17.56 -5.67
CA ASP A 52 -12.93 17.92 -4.88
C ASP A 52 -13.64 16.69 -4.30
N GLU A 53 -14.34 16.90 -3.18
CA GLU A 53 -15.08 15.85 -2.46
C GLU A 53 -16.26 15.32 -3.27
N GLU A 54 -16.86 16.14 -4.13
CA GLU A 54 -18.01 15.78 -4.97
C GLU A 54 -17.63 14.87 -6.15
N LEU A 55 -16.33 14.63 -6.35
CA LEU A 55 -15.77 13.83 -7.44
C LEU A 55 -16.09 14.39 -8.83
N THR A 56 -16.00 15.71 -9.00
CA THR A 56 -16.34 16.41 -10.25
C THR A 56 -15.12 16.88 -11.04
N GLN A 57 -13.98 17.07 -10.38
CA GLN A 57 -12.73 17.56 -10.95
C GLN A 57 -11.67 16.44 -10.89
N PRO A 58 -11.58 15.58 -11.91
CA PRO A 58 -10.64 14.48 -11.92
C PRO A 58 -9.20 14.99 -11.88
N ALA A 59 -8.39 14.39 -11.02
CA ALA A 59 -6.95 14.57 -11.00
C ALA A 59 -6.29 13.60 -12.00
N THR A 60 -5.25 14.08 -12.66
CA THR A 60 -4.45 13.24 -13.55
C THR A 60 -3.52 12.32 -12.75
N HIS A 61 -3.02 11.27 -13.40
CA HIS A 61 -1.96 10.44 -12.81
C HIS A 61 -0.73 11.27 -12.44
N HIS A 62 -0.37 12.24 -13.29
CA HIS A 62 0.76 13.13 -13.03
C HIS A 62 0.54 13.96 -11.74
N ASP A 63 -0.66 14.49 -11.53
CA ASP A 63 -0.99 15.27 -10.33
C ASP A 63 -0.78 14.46 -9.05
N VAL A 64 -1.31 13.23 -9.03
CA VAL A 64 -1.22 12.33 -7.85
C VAL A 64 0.23 11.91 -7.59
N MET A 65 1.02 11.66 -8.64
CA MET A 65 2.41 11.24 -8.50
C MET A 65 3.32 12.37 -8.06
N SER A 66 3.16 13.57 -8.63
CA SER A 66 3.89 14.77 -8.20
C SER A 66 3.59 15.07 -6.73
N ALA A 67 2.31 15.04 -6.35
CA ALA A 67 1.91 15.19 -4.96
C ALA A 67 2.50 14.12 -4.03
N ALA A 68 2.63 12.87 -4.49
CA ALA A 68 3.27 11.81 -3.70
C ALA A 68 4.75 12.11 -3.42
N PHE A 69 5.47 12.69 -4.39
CA PHE A 69 6.84 13.15 -4.19
C PHE A 69 6.91 14.32 -3.22
N ASP A 70 6.09 15.35 -3.44
CA ASP A 70 6.06 16.57 -2.61
C ASP A 70 5.66 16.25 -1.16
N ASN A 71 4.71 15.35 -0.96
CA ASN A 71 4.30 14.90 0.38
C ASN A 71 5.40 14.17 1.14
N VAL A 72 6.28 13.45 0.45
CA VAL A 72 7.40 12.72 1.07
C VAL A 72 8.61 13.64 1.30
N LEU A 73 8.91 14.51 0.35
CA LEU A 73 10.12 15.35 0.37
C LEU A 73 9.92 16.66 1.14
N SER A 74 8.79 17.32 0.93
CA SER A 74 8.50 18.68 1.41
C SER A 74 7.51 18.67 2.59
N GLY A 75 6.67 17.64 2.69
CA GLY A 75 5.66 17.54 3.75
C GLY A 75 4.40 18.37 3.49
N ASP A 76 4.14 18.74 2.23
CA ASP A 76 3.09 19.67 1.80
C ASP A 76 1.66 19.19 2.10
N ASN A 77 1.48 17.88 2.36
CA ASN A 77 0.19 17.23 2.63
C ASN A 77 -0.89 17.56 1.57
N ILE A 78 -0.50 17.57 0.30
CA ILE A 78 -1.41 17.68 -0.85
C ILE A 78 -2.36 16.50 -0.80
N THR A 79 -3.67 16.79 -0.86
CA THR A 79 -4.74 15.80 -0.69
C THR A 79 -5.60 15.66 -1.93
N PHE A 80 -6.16 14.46 -2.12
CA PHE A 80 -7.16 14.17 -3.15
C PHE A 80 -8.35 13.45 -2.53
N TRP A 81 -9.43 13.34 -3.30
CA TRP A 81 -10.63 12.60 -2.95
C TRP A 81 -10.79 11.37 -3.83
N ARG A 82 -11.32 10.29 -3.23
CA ARG A 82 -11.66 9.03 -3.91
C ARG A 82 -12.98 8.49 -3.38
N ASN A 83 -13.56 7.52 -4.07
CA ASN A 83 -14.70 6.79 -3.54
C ASN A 83 -14.29 5.88 -2.37
N SER A 84 -15.24 5.54 -1.50
CA SER A 84 -15.00 4.64 -0.36
C SER A 84 -14.68 3.20 -0.75
N THR A 85 -15.13 2.77 -1.94
CA THR A 85 -14.77 1.45 -2.50
C THR A 85 -13.27 1.30 -2.66
N TYR A 86 -12.57 2.34 -3.12
CA TYR A 86 -11.11 2.34 -3.17
C TYR A 86 -10.51 2.13 -1.79
N HIS A 87 -11.02 2.84 -0.78
CA HIS A 87 -10.46 2.81 0.58
C HIS A 87 -10.57 1.41 1.19
N VAL A 88 -11.74 0.77 1.11
CA VAL A 88 -11.92 -0.57 1.68
C VAL A 88 -11.02 -1.60 0.98
N ILE A 89 -10.88 -1.49 -0.34
CA ILE A 89 -10.00 -2.37 -1.12
C ILE A 89 -8.53 -2.16 -0.73
N HIS A 90 -8.09 -0.91 -0.61
CA HIS A 90 -6.74 -0.57 -0.14
C HIS A 90 -6.47 -1.16 1.25
N CYS A 91 -7.39 -0.94 2.21
CA CYS A 91 -7.24 -1.45 3.57
C CYS A 91 -7.21 -2.98 3.62
N LEU A 92 -8.08 -3.66 2.87
CA LEU A 92 -8.09 -5.12 2.77
C LEU A 92 -6.79 -5.66 2.17
N TYR A 93 -6.27 -4.99 1.14
CA TYR A 93 -5.02 -5.39 0.50
C TYR A 93 -3.82 -5.23 1.44
N VAL A 94 -3.68 -4.07 2.10
CA VAL A 94 -2.59 -3.83 3.08
C VAL A 94 -2.67 -4.82 4.24
N TRP A 95 -3.88 -5.12 4.73
CA TRP A 95 -4.09 -6.13 5.77
C TRP A 95 -3.73 -7.54 5.29
N GLY A 96 -4.10 -7.89 4.05
CA GLY A 96 -3.73 -9.15 3.40
C GLY A 96 -2.21 -9.31 3.24
N LEU A 97 -1.49 -8.25 2.86
CA LEU A 97 -0.03 -8.26 2.79
C LEU A 97 0.60 -8.56 4.16
N GLY A 98 0.15 -7.88 5.21
CA GLY A 98 0.69 -8.07 6.56
C GLY A 98 0.41 -9.48 7.11
N THR A 99 -0.81 -9.98 6.93
CA THR A 99 -1.21 -11.32 7.40
C THR A 99 -0.48 -12.42 6.64
N ASN A 100 -0.32 -12.29 5.31
CA ASN A 100 0.41 -13.29 4.54
C ASN A 100 1.92 -13.30 4.86
N ALA A 101 2.53 -12.12 5.02
CA ALA A 101 3.92 -12.02 5.43
C ALA A 101 4.15 -12.66 6.81
N LEU A 102 3.23 -12.46 7.76
CA LEU A 102 3.28 -13.11 9.07
C LEU A 102 3.12 -14.63 8.95
N HIS A 103 2.19 -15.11 8.12
CA HIS A 103 2.00 -16.55 7.90
C HIS A 103 3.26 -17.21 7.35
N ARG A 104 3.83 -16.66 6.27
CA ARG A 104 5.10 -17.13 5.69
C ARG A 104 6.24 -17.16 6.72
N TYR A 105 6.35 -16.10 7.53
CA TYR A 105 7.35 -16.05 8.59
C TYR A 105 7.19 -17.18 9.60
N LEU A 106 5.95 -17.49 10.01
CA LEU A 106 5.65 -18.58 10.94
C LEU A 106 5.91 -19.97 10.33
N GLU A 107 5.83 -20.09 8.99
CA GLU A 107 6.21 -21.31 8.25
C GLU A 107 7.73 -21.45 8.05
N GLY A 108 8.52 -20.47 8.52
CA GLY A 108 9.98 -20.50 8.51
C GLY A 108 10.61 -19.67 7.40
N ASP A 109 9.81 -19.02 6.53
CA ASP A 109 10.32 -18.12 5.50
C ASP A 109 11.04 -16.92 6.14
N GLN A 110 12.35 -16.82 5.91
CA GLN A 110 13.18 -15.73 6.44
C GLN A 110 13.23 -14.52 5.51
N SER A 111 12.71 -14.62 4.29
CA SER A 111 12.71 -13.56 3.26
C SER A 111 11.32 -12.93 3.15
N VAL A 112 10.84 -12.39 4.28
CA VAL A 112 9.54 -11.73 4.40
C VAL A 112 9.69 -10.21 4.49
N TYR A 113 8.83 -9.52 3.75
CA TYR A 113 8.77 -8.07 3.68
C TYR A 113 7.33 -7.62 3.89
N VAL A 114 7.18 -6.57 4.69
CA VAL A 114 5.91 -5.87 4.88
C VAL A 114 6.05 -4.44 4.44
N LEU A 115 4.95 -3.88 3.98
CA LEU A 115 4.84 -2.47 3.68
C LEU A 115 5.01 -1.65 4.97
N SER A 116 5.90 -0.64 5.00
CA SER A 116 6.23 0.08 6.24
C SER A 116 5.00 0.72 6.86
N ASP A 117 4.15 1.37 6.08
CA ASP A 117 2.94 1.99 6.60
C ASP A 117 1.93 0.90 7.02
N GLY A 118 1.90 -0.26 6.35
CA GLY A 118 1.13 -1.43 6.79
C GLY A 118 1.58 -2.02 8.14
N SER A 119 2.84 -1.79 8.53
CA SER A 119 3.41 -2.19 9.82
C SER A 119 3.24 -1.14 10.93
N SER A 120 2.75 0.05 10.59
CA SER A 120 2.48 1.14 11.54
C SER A 120 1.23 0.83 12.37
N PRO A 121 1.29 0.77 13.72
CA PRO A 121 0.13 0.49 14.55
C PRO A 121 -1.07 1.41 14.28
N GLN A 122 -0.80 2.68 13.98
CA GLN A 122 -1.82 3.68 13.66
C GLN A 122 -2.55 3.33 12.36
N HIS A 123 -1.81 2.93 11.32
CA HIS A 123 -2.40 2.60 10.03
C HIS A 123 -3.08 1.22 10.06
N THR A 124 -2.51 0.24 10.78
CA THR A 124 -3.16 -1.06 11.00
C THR A 124 -4.50 -0.89 11.73
N LEU A 125 -4.55 -0.06 12.78
CA LEU A 125 -5.78 0.24 13.52
C LEU A 125 -6.79 0.97 12.63
N HIS A 126 -6.36 1.98 11.86
CA HIS A 126 -7.19 2.69 10.89
C HIS A 126 -7.81 1.72 9.88
N CYS A 127 -7.00 0.86 9.26
CA CYS A 127 -7.49 -0.12 8.29
C CYS A 127 -8.50 -1.09 8.91
N SER A 128 -8.21 -1.59 10.11
CA SER A 128 -9.09 -2.53 10.82
C SER A 128 -10.44 -1.90 11.16
N ASN A 129 -10.42 -0.67 11.69
CA ASN A 129 -11.63 0.09 12.00
C ASN A 129 -12.42 0.42 10.73
N TYR A 130 -11.75 0.85 9.67
CA TYR A 130 -12.43 1.20 8.42
C TYR A 130 -13.10 -0.02 7.78
N ILE A 131 -12.46 -1.18 7.76
CA ILE A 131 -13.06 -2.44 7.27
C ILE A 131 -14.27 -2.80 8.13
N PHE A 132 -14.16 -2.69 9.46
CA PHE A 132 -15.26 -2.96 10.37
C PHE A 132 -16.44 -2.01 10.13
N ASP A 133 -16.18 -0.71 10.03
CA ASP A 133 -17.20 0.32 9.76
C ASP A 133 -17.83 0.16 8.38
N TYR A 134 -17.04 -0.20 7.36
CA TYR A 134 -17.55 -0.48 6.02
C TYR A 134 -18.63 -1.58 6.03
N ILE A 135 -18.44 -2.59 6.88
CA ILE A 135 -19.38 -3.71 7.03
C ILE A 135 -20.61 -3.32 7.88
N HIS A 136 -20.46 -2.45 8.88
CA HIS A 136 -21.48 -2.27 9.93
C HIS A 136 -22.20 -0.91 9.94
N THR A 137 -21.58 0.18 9.48
CA THR A 137 -22.05 1.55 9.79
C THR A 137 -22.29 2.46 8.59
N SER A 138 -22.21 1.94 7.35
CA SER A 138 -22.29 2.73 6.10
C SER A 138 -21.25 3.86 6.09
N PRO A 139 -20.05 3.60 5.56
CA PRO A 139 -18.94 4.53 5.60
C PRO A 139 -19.22 5.79 4.75
N PRO A 140 -18.45 6.88 4.93
CA PRO A 140 -18.53 8.05 4.07
C PRO A 140 -18.47 7.64 2.60
N LYS A 141 -19.25 8.29 1.73
CA LYS A 141 -19.28 7.96 0.30
C LYS A 141 -17.93 8.20 -0.36
N ASN A 142 -17.27 9.29 0.04
CA ASN A 142 -15.98 9.72 -0.50
C ASN A 142 -15.00 9.90 0.66
N ILE A 143 -13.72 9.67 0.36
CA ILE A 143 -12.63 9.66 1.33
C ILE A 143 -11.51 10.55 0.83
N ARG A 144 -10.92 11.30 1.76
CA ARG A 144 -9.73 12.10 1.50
C ARG A 144 -8.48 11.24 1.67
N ILE A 145 -7.59 11.30 0.69
CA ILE A 145 -6.30 10.62 0.68
C ILE A 145 -5.15 11.63 0.65
N ILE A 146 -4.01 11.21 1.20
CA ILE A 146 -2.73 11.88 1.06
C ILE A 146 -1.81 10.89 0.35
N PRO A 147 -1.55 11.02 -0.97
CA PRO A 147 -0.69 10.07 -1.66
C PRO A 147 0.74 10.21 -1.14
N ARG A 148 1.40 9.09 -0.89
CA ARG A 148 2.78 9.01 -0.42
C ARG A 148 3.44 7.77 -1.00
N PHE A 149 4.73 7.85 -1.29
CA PHE A 149 5.52 6.65 -1.57
C PHE A 149 5.87 5.95 -0.26
N ASP A 150 5.72 4.64 -0.26
CA ASP A 150 6.07 3.79 0.86
C ASP A 150 7.25 2.87 0.54
N TYR A 151 7.82 2.24 1.55
CA TYR A 151 8.97 1.34 1.44
C TYR A 151 8.73 0.02 2.17
N CYS A 152 9.53 -0.99 1.81
CA CYS A 152 9.47 -2.30 2.43
C CYS A 152 10.37 -2.39 3.65
N VAL A 153 9.86 -3.06 4.69
CA VAL A 153 10.60 -3.43 5.89
C VAL A 153 10.56 -4.94 6.01
N GLY A 154 11.72 -5.56 6.14
CA GLY A 154 11.81 -7.02 6.16
C GLY A 154 13.16 -7.52 6.65
N ARG A 155 13.31 -8.83 6.59
CA ARG A 155 14.55 -9.55 6.88
C ARG A 155 14.99 -10.25 5.60
N ASP A 156 16.28 -10.17 5.29
CA ASP A 156 16.90 -11.04 4.29
C ASP A 156 17.50 -12.26 4.99
N GLU A 157 17.53 -13.41 4.29
CA GLU A 157 18.49 -14.45 4.63
C GLU A 157 19.90 -13.86 4.52
N LYS A 158 20.73 -14.06 5.56
CA LYS A 158 22.16 -13.83 5.39
C LYS A 158 22.63 -14.81 4.32
N GLN A 159 23.10 -14.32 3.19
CA GLN A 159 24.02 -15.11 2.37
C GLN A 159 25.25 -15.38 3.24
N GLU A 160 25.45 -16.63 3.65
CA GLU A 160 26.77 -17.07 4.10
C GLU A 160 27.71 -16.90 2.90
N GLU A 161 28.56 -15.86 2.96
CA GLU A 161 29.76 -15.82 2.13
C GLU A 161 30.59 -17.05 2.47
N THR A 162 30.47 -18.08 1.64
CA THR A 162 31.43 -19.16 1.58
C THR A 162 32.72 -18.55 1.03
N VAL A 163 33.60 -18.16 1.94
CA VAL A 163 34.99 -17.88 1.61
C VAL A 163 35.65 -19.24 1.41
N GLU A 164 35.80 -19.63 0.15
CA GLU A 164 36.64 -20.77 -0.28
C GLU A 164 38.11 -20.36 -0.32
#